data_AF-A0A6B8RP53-F1
#
_entry.id   AF-A0A6B8RP53-F1
#
_cell.length_a   1.000
_cell.length_b   1.000
_cell.length_c   1.000
_cell.angle_alpha   90.00
_cell.angle_beta   90.00
_cell.angle_gamma   90.00
#
_symmetry.space_group_name_H-M   'P 1'
#
loop_
_entity.id
_entity.type
_entity.pdbx_description
1 polymer ?
#
loop_
_entity_poly.entity_id
_entity_poly.type
_entity_poly.pdbx_seq_one_letter_code
_entity_poly.pdbx_strand_id
1 'polypeptide(L)'
;MASHDIWGSTIVCPAYCFSRDDYRLFRCDRMLSVVYETEPAVLKPLDLRHVHLGNWESFVKMKQELIRLEVELSIEGVQRCETELGRRIKLHIRKDGTGWLDHFTVKSDIPFLAKIFIGLGTEAIV
;
A
#
# COMPACT_ATOMS: atom_id res chain seq x y z
N MET A 1 -23.67 1.77 -5.63
CA MET A 1 -23.62 2.41 -4.30
C MET A 1 -22.16 2.37 -3.85
N ALA A 2 -21.46 3.50 -3.99
CA ALA A 2 -20.14 3.66 -3.41
C ALA A 2 -20.30 3.61 -1.89
N SER A 3 -19.44 2.85 -1.22
CA SER A 3 -19.31 2.81 0.23
C SER A 3 -18.89 4.19 0.74
N HIS A 4 -19.87 5.07 0.86
CA HIS A 4 -19.86 6.20 1.77
C HIS A 4 -19.82 5.60 3.15
N ASP A 5 -18.63 5.44 3.69
CA ASP A 5 -18.30 5.67 5.09
C ASP A 5 -16.80 5.37 5.22
N ILE A 6 -16.08 6.24 5.93
CA ILE A 6 -14.64 6.18 6.29
C ILE A 6 -13.68 7.04 5.44
N TRP A 7 -13.97 7.40 4.18
CA TRP A 7 -13.01 8.16 3.35
C TRP A 7 -13.51 9.57 3.02
N GLY A 8 -13.05 10.56 3.79
CA GLY A 8 -13.27 11.97 3.50
C GLY A 8 -12.88 12.31 2.05
N SER A 9 -13.84 12.89 1.31
CA SER A 9 -13.76 13.53 -0.02
C SER A 9 -13.08 12.79 -1.19
N THR A 10 -12.47 11.62 -1.01
CA THR A 10 -11.68 10.95 -2.05
C THR A 10 -12.39 9.70 -2.57
N ILE A 11 -12.73 9.69 -3.86
CA ILE A 11 -13.31 8.52 -4.53
C ILE A 11 -12.20 7.52 -4.86
N VAL A 12 -12.37 6.28 -4.42
CA VAL A 12 -11.46 5.17 -4.67
C VAL A 12 -12.17 4.05 -5.43
N CYS A 13 -11.41 3.34 -6.26
CA CYS A 13 -11.84 2.19 -7.04
C CYS A 13 -11.05 0.95 -6.59
N PRO A 14 -11.70 -0.03 -5.92
CA PRO A 14 -11.08 -1.31 -5.65
C PRO A 14 -10.99 -2.13 -6.96
N ALA A 15 -9.80 -2.60 -7.27
CA ALA A 15 -9.57 -3.47 -8.43
C ALA A 15 -8.45 -4.47 -8.16
N TYR A 16 -8.48 -5.61 -8.84
CA TYR A 16 -7.39 -6.57 -8.79
C TYR A 16 -6.23 -6.10 -9.67
N CYS A 17 -5.02 -6.12 -9.12
CA CYS A 17 -3.81 -5.62 -9.76
C CYS A 17 -2.90 -6.79 -10.14
N PHE A 18 -2.88 -7.16 -11.43
CA PHE A 18 -2.08 -8.28 -11.94
C PHE A 18 -0.57 -8.16 -11.65
N SER A 19 -0.01 -6.94 -11.65
CA SER A 19 1.42 -6.74 -11.37
C SER A 19 1.79 -6.93 -9.89
N ARG A 20 0.79 -6.93 -9.00
CA ARG A 20 0.97 -7.09 -7.55
C ARG A 20 0.35 -8.38 -7.02
N ASP A 21 -0.35 -9.12 -7.88
CA ASP A 21 -1.10 -10.33 -7.52
C ASP A 21 -2.04 -10.13 -6.31
N ASP A 22 -2.71 -8.96 -6.24
CA ASP A 22 -3.54 -8.59 -5.09
C ASP A 22 -4.60 -7.52 -5.43
N TYR A 23 -5.62 -7.39 -4.59
CA TYR A 23 -6.63 -6.32 -4.63
C TYR A 23 -6.06 -5.01 -4.07
N ARG A 24 -6.27 -3.90 -4.78
CA ARG A 24 -5.77 -2.57 -4.41
C ARG A 24 -6.86 -1.51 -4.55
N LEU A 25 -6.75 -0.45 -3.75
CA LEU A 25 -7.54 0.77 -3.90
C LEU A 25 -6.78 1.78 -4.76
N PHE A 26 -7.36 2.11 -5.92
CA PHE A 26 -6.85 3.16 -6.80
C PHE A 26 -7.66 4.43 -6.58
N ARG A 27 -6.99 5.55 -6.38
CA ARG A 27 -7.69 6.84 -6.29
C ARG A 27 -8.12 7.27 -7.69
N CYS A 28 -9.41 7.56 -7.86
CA CYS A 28 -9.95 7.95 -9.16
C CYS A 28 -9.34 9.28 -9.66
N ASP A 29 -9.02 10.20 -8.75
CA ASP A 29 -8.40 11.49 -9.08
C ASP A 29 -6.92 11.39 -9.50
N ARG A 30 -6.29 10.21 -9.37
CA ARG A 30 -4.90 9.94 -9.80
C ARG A 30 -4.82 9.00 -11.01
N MET A 31 -5.95 8.56 -11.55
CA MET A 31 -5.96 7.75 -12.78
C MET A 31 -5.76 8.64 -13.99
N LEU A 32 -4.72 8.36 -14.80
CA LEU A 32 -4.46 9.11 -16.02
C LEU A 32 -5.32 8.63 -17.19
N SER A 33 -5.55 7.32 -17.30
CA SER A 33 -6.38 6.69 -18.32
C SER A 33 -6.83 5.30 -17.90
N VAL A 34 -7.87 4.79 -18.56
CA VAL A 34 -8.35 3.41 -18.46
C VAL A 34 -8.61 2.92 -19.87
N VAL A 35 -8.05 1.76 -20.22
CA VAL A 35 -8.16 1.16 -21.54
C VAL A 35 -8.58 -0.29 -21.43
N TYR A 36 -9.31 -0.79 -22.42
CA TYR A 36 -9.56 -2.21 -22.55
C TYR A 36 -8.32 -2.87 -23.14
N GLU A 37 -7.93 -4.02 -22.59
CA GLU A 37 -6.92 -4.87 -23.19
C GLU A 37 -7.52 -5.54 -24.42
N THR A 38 -6.99 -5.23 -25.61
CA THR A 38 -7.53 -5.69 -26.91
C THR A 38 -6.69 -6.77 -27.57
N GLU A 39 -5.45 -6.97 -27.12
CA GLU A 39 -4.56 -8.00 -27.65
C GLU A 39 -4.80 -9.35 -26.93
N PRO A 40 -4.70 -10.51 -27.61
CA PRO A 40 -4.85 -11.82 -26.99
C PRO A 40 -3.69 -12.15 -26.02
N ALA A 41 -3.81 -11.57 -24.83
CA ALA A 41 -3.37 -11.95 -23.49
C ALA A 41 -1.90 -12.31 -23.22
N VAL A 42 -1.11 -11.30 -22.87
CA VAL A 42 -0.02 -11.44 -21.88
C VAL A 42 -0.58 -11.83 -20.50
N LEU A 43 -1.85 -11.50 -20.20
CA LEU A 43 -2.52 -11.75 -18.93
C LEU A 43 -3.82 -12.55 -19.12
N LYS A 44 -3.94 -13.68 -18.42
CA LYS A 44 -5.18 -14.49 -18.41
C LYS A 44 -6.22 -13.84 -17.48
N PRO A 45 -7.48 -13.63 -17.93
CA PRO A 45 -8.54 -13.15 -17.07
C PRO A 45 -8.77 -14.08 -15.89
N LEU A 46 -8.93 -13.51 -14.69
CA LEU A 46 -9.30 -14.24 -13.48
C LEU A 46 -10.82 -14.26 -13.33
N ASP A 47 -11.38 -15.38 -12.85
CA ASP A 47 -12.79 -15.44 -12.49
C ASP A 47 -13.03 -14.80 -11.12
N LEU A 48 -13.34 -13.51 -11.13
CA LEU A 48 -13.58 -12.70 -9.93
C LEU A 48 -15.06 -12.36 -9.74
N ARG A 49 -15.98 -13.08 -10.40
CA ARG A 49 -17.43 -12.80 -10.34
C ARG A 49 -18.03 -12.89 -8.93
N HIS A 50 -17.36 -13.60 -8.03
CA HIS A 50 -17.73 -13.76 -6.63
C HIS A 50 -17.26 -12.58 -5.74
N VAL A 51 -16.43 -11.68 -6.29
CA VAL A 51 -15.91 -10.50 -5.59
C VAL A 51 -16.65 -9.24 -6.04
N HIS A 52 -17.11 -8.46 -5.08
CA HIS A 52 -17.89 -7.24 -5.27
C HIS A 52 -17.53 -6.18 -4.22
N LEU A 53 -18.01 -4.95 -4.41
CA LEU A 53 -17.68 -3.81 -3.55
C LEU A 53 -17.98 -4.04 -2.05
N GLY A 54 -18.97 -4.87 -1.72
CA GLY A 54 -19.29 -5.21 -0.33
C GLY A 54 -18.43 -6.30 0.32
N ASN A 55 -17.57 -7.02 -0.42
CA ASN A 55 -16.82 -8.16 0.14
C ASN A 55 -15.33 -8.19 -0.24
N TRP A 56 -14.87 -7.33 -1.16
CA TRP A 56 -13.50 -7.36 -1.69
C TRP A 56 -12.41 -7.27 -0.61
N GLU A 57 -12.64 -6.54 0.48
CA GLU A 57 -11.69 -6.43 1.60
C GLU A 57 -11.38 -7.77 2.25
N SER A 58 -12.34 -8.69 2.28
CA SER A 58 -12.13 -10.05 2.79
C SER A 58 -11.20 -10.84 1.90
N PHE A 59 -11.16 -10.55 0.59
CA PHE A 59 -10.29 -11.23 -0.38
C PHE A 59 -8.87 -10.66 -0.39
N VAL A 60 -8.67 -9.40 0.02
CA VAL A 60 -7.34 -8.82 0.28
C VAL A 60 -6.58 -9.66 1.32
N LYS A 61 -7.27 -10.13 2.37
CA LYS A 61 -6.64 -10.76 3.53
C LYS A 61 -6.28 -12.24 3.37
N MET A 62 -6.75 -12.92 2.32
CA MET A 62 -6.73 -14.39 2.27
C MET A 62 -5.39 -15.02 1.82
N LYS A 63 -4.45 -14.28 1.24
CA LYS A 63 -3.19 -14.84 0.70
C LYS A 63 -1.96 -13.94 0.86
N GLN A 64 -1.88 -13.18 1.94
CA GLN A 64 -0.75 -12.27 2.12
C GLN A 64 0.37 -12.92 2.94
N GLU A 65 1.51 -13.18 2.30
CA GLU A 65 2.76 -13.52 3.01
C GLU A 65 3.20 -12.27 3.79
N LEU A 66 3.04 -12.33 5.12
CA LEU A 66 3.44 -11.25 6.00
C LEU A 66 4.94 -11.36 6.30
N ILE A 67 5.62 -10.22 6.21
CA ILE A 67 7.02 -10.07 6.56
C ILE A 67 7.15 -9.01 7.66
N ARG A 68 8.13 -9.18 8.55
CA ARG A 68 8.46 -8.16 9.54
C ARG A 68 9.31 -7.09 8.87
N LEU A 69 8.95 -5.84 9.09
CA LEU A 69 9.66 -4.65 8.67
C LEU A 69 10.19 -3.97 9.94
N GLU A 70 11.50 -3.96 10.09
CA GLU A 70 12.20 -3.20 11.12
C GLU A 70 12.98 -2.10 10.42
N VAL A 71 12.84 -0.86 10.88
CA VAL A 71 13.58 0.29 10.32
C VAL A 71 14.01 1.20 11.44
N GLU A 72 15.31 1.48 11.55
CA GLU A 72 15.84 2.52 12.42
C GLU A 72 15.88 3.85 11.67
N LEU A 73 15.47 4.92 12.33
CA LEU A 73 15.30 6.25 11.73
C LEU A 73 16.05 7.30 12.53
N SER A 74 16.73 8.19 11.80
CA SER A 74 17.28 9.42 12.36
C SER A 74 16.14 10.39 12.74
N ILE A 75 16.50 11.54 13.33
CA ILE A 75 15.54 12.61 13.60
C ILE A 75 14.87 13.11 12.32
N GLU A 76 15.64 13.28 11.23
CA GLU A 76 15.09 13.69 9.93
C GLU A 76 14.26 12.55 9.30
N GLY A 77 14.72 11.31 9.44
CA GLY A 77 13.99 10.12 8.99
C GLY A 77 12.62 10.01 9.63
N VAL A 78 12.52 10.25 10.94
CA VAL A 78 11.26 10.31 11.70
C VAL A 78 10.29 11.33 11.08
N GLN A 79 10.74 12.58 10.89
CA GLN A 79 9.89 13.66 10.36
C GLN A 79 9.35 13.35 8.96
N ARG A 80 10.22 12.82 8.08
CA ARG A 80 9.83 12.45 6.71
C ARG A 80 8.91 11.23 6.70
N CYS A 81 9.16 10.23 7.54
CA CYS A 81 8.29 9.07 7.67
C CYS A 81 6.92 9.40 8.25
N GLU A 82 6.79 10.33 9.20
CA GLU A 82 5.46 10.74 9.70
C GLU A 82 4.57 11.29 8.58
N THR A 83 5.15 12.08 7.68
CA THR A 83 4.42 12.69 6.55
C THR A 83 3.97 11.64 5.54
N GLU A 84 4.87 10.73 5.16
CA GLU A 84 4.61 9.75 4.09
C GLU A 84 3.85 8.50 4.58
N LEU A 85 4.14 8.04 5.79
CA LEU A 85 3.68 6.75 6.33
C LEU A 85 2.85 6.86 7.60
N GLY A 86 2.80 8.01 8.29
CA GLY A 86 2.24 8.13 9.63
C GLY A 86 0.75 7.76 9.77
N ARG A 87 -0.01 7.74 8.66
CA ARG A 87 -1.41 7.26 8.66
C ARG A 87 -1.55 5.75 8.51
N ARG A 88 -0.49 5.05 8.11
CA ARG A 88 -0.49 3.63 7.74
C ARG A 88 0.35 2.77 8.68
N ILE A 89 1.47 3.30 9.16
CA ILE A 89 2.43 2.57 9.99
C ILE A 89 2.65 3.36 11.27
N LYS A 90 2.59 2.67 12.41
CA LYS A 90 2.88 3.26 13.70
C LYS A 90 4.39 3.52 13.81
N LEU A 91 4.75 4.79 14.00
CA LEU A 91 6.11 5.21 14.27
C LEU A 91 6.38 5.26 15.78
N HIS A 92 7.51 4.73 16.21
CA HIS A 92 7.97 4.81 17.59
C HIS A 92 9.09 5.83 17.68
N ILE A 93 8.93 6.84 18.53
CA ILE A 93 9.89 7.95 18.67
C ILE A 93 10.55 7.87 20.04
N ARG A 94 11.88 7.92 20.06
CA ARG A 94 12.72 7.97 21.27
C ARG A 94 12.78 9.39 21.83
N LYS A 95 13.24 9.52 23.07
CA LYS A 95 13.36 10.82 23.74
C LYS A 95 14.35 11.78 23.06
N ASP A 96 15.33 11.25 22.34
CA ASP A 96 16.33 12.02 21.59
C ASP A 96 15.86 12.44 20.19
N GLY A 97 14.63 12.08 19.79
CA GLY A 97 14.04 12.41 18.51
C GLY A 97 14.31 11.39 17.39
N THR A 98 15.19 10.42 17.59
CA THR A 98 15.32 9.27 16.68
C THR A 98 14.13 8.34 16.84
N GLY A 99 13.97 7.36 15.96
CA GLY A 99 12.82 6.46 16.04
C GLY A 99 13.02 5.15 15.33
N TRP A 100 11.99 4.32 15.37
CA TRP A 100 11.96 3.07 14.62
C TRP A 100 10.55 2.70 14.17
N LEU A 101 10.50 1.87 13.14
CA LEU A 101 9.31 1.15 12.71
C LEU A 101 9.49 -0.32 13.10
N ASP A 102 8.47 -0.91 13.73
CA ASP A 102 8.34 -2.37 13.89
C ASP A 102 6.92 -2.75 13.50
N HIS A 103 6.78 -3.31 12.30
CA HIS A 103 5.48 -3.57 11.71
C HIS A 103 5.50 -4.83 10.85
N PHE A 104 4.37 -5.54 10.79
CA PHE A 104 4.17 -6.60 9.81
C PHE A 104 3.53 -6.04 8.56
N THR A 105 4.19 -6.17 7.42
CA THR A 105 3.68 -5.75 6.12
C THR A 105 3.54 -6.94 5.18
N VAL A 106 2.84 -6.74 4.07
CA VAL A 106 2.63 -7.77 3.06
C VAL A 106 3.81 -7.75 2.09
N LYS A 107 4.32 -8.91 1.69
CA LYS A 107 5.48 -9.02 0.78
C LYS A 107 5.32 -8.23 -0.52
N SER A 108 4.10 -8.14 -1.04
CA SER A 108 3.78 -7.35 -2.24
C SER A 108 4.02 -5.84 -2.10
N ASP A 109 4.15 -5.33 -0.87
CA ASP A 109 4.42 -3.93 -0.57
C ASP A 109 5.91 -3.59 -0.53
N ILE A 110 6.81 -4.59 -0.53
CA ILE A 110 8.27 -4.38 -0.52
C ILE A 110 8.71 -3.38 -1.59
N PRO A 111 8.31 -3.46 -2.87
CA PRO A 111 8.79 -2.49 -3.86
C PRO A 111 8.28 -1.06 -3.64
N PHE A 112 7.14 -0.89 -2.96
CA PHE A 112 6.64 0.44 -2.59
C PHE A 112 7.45 0.99 -1.41
N LEU A 113 7.61 0.19 -0.36
CA LEU A 113 8.38 0.55 0.83
C LEU A 113 9.85 0.82 0.50
N ALA A 114 10.47 -0.01 -0.36
CA ALA A 114 11.85 0.18 -0.81
C ALA A 114 12.05 1.55 -1.47
N LYS A 115 11.11 2.02 -2.31
CA LYS A 115 11.20 3.36 -2.91
C LYS A 115 11.18 4.47 -1.87
N ILE A 116 10.39 4.31 -0.81
CA ILE A 116 10.34 5.28 0.29
C ILE A 116 11.67 5.27 1.03
N PHE A 117 12.13 4.11 1.50
CA PHE A 117 13.34 4.02 2.32
C PHE A 117 14.63 4.35 1.53
N ILE A 118 14.74 3.96 0.26
CA ILE A 118 15.84 4.40 -0.62
C ILE A 118 15.82 5.93 -0.76
N GLY A 119 14.63 6.54 -0.86
CA GLY A 119 14.48 8.00 -0.92
C GLY A 119 14.86 8.73 0.37
N LEU A 120 14.95 8.03 1.50
CA LEU A 120 15.43 8.57 2.77
C LEU A 120 16.97 8.53 2.88
N GLY A 121 17.66 7.77 2.04
CA GLY A 121 19.11 7.68 2.05
C GLY A 121 19.64 7.18 3.40
N THR A 122 20.52 7.95 4.03
CA THR A 122 21.13 7.63 5.32
C THR A 122 20.19 7.79 6.51
N GLU A 123 19.03 8.40 6.31
CA GLU A 123 18.08 8.70 7.39
C GLU A 123 17.21 7.48 7.79
N ALA A 124 17.34 6.36 7.07
CA ALA A 124 16.67 5.10 7.36
C ALA A 124 17.60 3.90 7.18
N ILE A 125 17.60 2.98 8.14
CA ILE A 125 18.32 1.70 8.08
C ILE A 125 17.28 0.58 8.18
N VAL A 126 17.13 -0.18 7.10
CA VAL A 126 16.16 -1.28 6.92
C VAL A 126 16.83 -2.63 7.10
#